data_AF-A0A401R9D1-F1
#
_entry.id   AF-A0A401R9D1-F1
#
_cell.length_a   1.000
_cell.length_b   1.000
_cell.length_c   1.000
_cell.angle_alpha   90.00
_cell.angle_beta   90.00
_cell.angle_gamma   90.00
#
_symmetry.space_group_name_H-M   'P 1'
#
loop_
_entity.id
_entity.type
_entity.pdbx_description
1 polymer ?
#
loop_
_entity_poly.entity_id
_entity_poly.type
_entity_poly.pdbx_seq_one_letter_code
_entity_poly.pdbx_strand_id
1 'polypeptide(L)'
;MSQTPGPTTAGPADPAPHGLPPALRGWSAALGTALAGLVTMVVTAALGLWAAGAADLPQGGYPAVVAATVVAAAGGSISATGDAGIIAEARAAVDAVPLSVTLAGMLVTAVLFLRPLRHRAVAPAGELLGRIARTAVCWVVLLWLVALAARHSFTVTVGNSLADQLGALLGSTPTVGFHADLPATVGYGLLWVLAVLALAFLVSRRAPLDARLLRFQDAVRPPAHAMLLVLLVYVAIGLLVGVVELFTRGDPARTLAVLLLGLPNLAWLALGLGTGGAWSGHVDKVLGLPLPHALEQVLHHRGTHTVDLGSLGAQDGRVWLLVAVAAVVLLGAAFGAAVRAPARIPLWRHALEMAAALALTLLVVGLLTRIDAHYGLSLIGVGDLGGDLGGAVLLEPQLWRLVGVGAAWGLVTGCVGGLAARRVRHPGQVGDAPHAPPDR
;
A
#
# COMPACT_ATOMS: atom_id res chain seq x y z
N MET A 1 41.56 64.65 23.75
CA MET A 1 42.56 63.63 23.35
C MET A 1 41.79 62.44 22.83
N SER A 2 41.77 62.30 21.50
CA SER A 2 41.00 61.31 20.76
C SER A 2 41.84 60.03 20.64
N GLN A 3 41.34 58.88 21.09
CA GLN A 3 41.94 57.59 20.81
C GLN A 3 41.03 56.80 19.87
N THR A 4 41.49 56.61 18.64
CA THR A 4 40.95 55.72 17.62
C THR A 4 41.45 54.29 17.89
N PRO A 5 40.57 53.28 18.01
CA PRO A 5 40.99 51.89 17.97
C PRO A 5 41.37 51.50 16.52
N GLY A 6 42.58 50.96 16.34
CA GLY A 6 43.06 50.45 15.06
C GLY A 6 42.33 49.17 14.61
N PRO A 7 42.43 48.80 13.32
CA PRO A 7 41.72 47.64 12.78
C PRO A 7 42.28 46.32 13.33
N THR A 8 41.41 45.54 13.97
CA THR A 8 41.68 44.15 14.35
C THR A 8 42.06 43.33 13.11
N THR A 9 43.28 42.81 13.10
CA THR A 9 43.76 41.81 12.14
C THR A 9 42.89 40.56 12.23
N ALA A 10 42.20 40.22 11.13
CA ALA A 10 41.49 38.97 10.99
C ALA A 10 42.49 37.81 11.13
N GLY A 11 42.33 36.99 12.18
CA GLY A 11 43.06 35.73 12.32
C GLY A 11 42.72 34.78 11.17
N PRO A 12 43.59 33.80 10.88
CA PRO A 12 43.38 32.87 9.77
C PRO A 12 42.04 32.15 9.95
N ALA A 13 41.20 32.21 8.91
CA ALA A 13 39.92 31.53 8.88
C ALA A 13 40.13 30.03 9.12
N ASP A 14 39.47 29.49 10.14
CA ASP A 14 39.41 28.05 10.36
C ASP A 14 38.97 27.35 9.06
N PRO A 15 39.63 26.24 8.66
CA PRO A 15 39.23 25.51 7.47
C PRO A 15 37.81 24.97 7.69
N ALA A 16 36.85 25.47 6.91
CA ALA A 16 35.48 24.97 6.91
C ALA A 16 35.51 23.44 6.75
N PRO A 17 34.77 22.68 7.57
CA PRO A 17 34.81 21.22 7.53
C PRO A 17 34.46 20.75 6.12
N HIS A 18 35.24 19.81 5.60
CA HIS A 18 35.07 19.20 4.27
C HIS A 18 33.73 18.46 4.15
N GLY A 19 32.65 19.21 4.02
CA GLY A 19 31.33 18.69 3.72
C GLY A 19 31.19 18.48 2.21
N LEU A 20 30.62 17.34 1.83
CA LEU A 20 30.23 17.05 0.44
C LEU A 20 29.52 18.25 -0.22
N PRO A 21 29.74 18.52 -1.51
CA PRO A 21 29.00 19.52 -2.26
C PRO A 21 27.48 19.40 -2.04
N PRO A 22 26.73 20.51 -1.96
CA PRO A 22 25.29 20.49 -1.68
C PRO A 22 24.48 19.64 -2.66
N ALA A 23 24.90 19.57 -3.93
CA ALA A 23 24.30 18.69 -4.94
C ALA A 23 24.48 17.19 -4.58
N LEU A 24 25.70 16.78 -4.21
CA LEU A 24 26.03 15.40 -3.82
C LEU A 24 25.34 14.98 -2.51
N ARG A 25 25.20 15.91 -1.55
CA ARG A 25 24.38 15.66 -0.34
C ARG A 25 22.92 15.40 -0.68
N GLY A 26 22.37 16.11 -1.66
CA GLY A 26 20.99 15.90 -2.09
C GLY A 26 20.76 14.57 -2.83
N TRP A 27 21.70 14.15 -3.67
CA TRP A 27 21.65 12.84 -4.34
C TRP A 27 21.86 11.67 -3.37
N SER A 28 22.82 11.77 -2.44
CA SER A 28 23.03 10.74 -1.42
C SER A 28 21.82 10.58 -0.49
N ALA A 29 21.17 11.68 -0.09
CA ALA A 29 19.93 11.62 0.69
C ALA A 29 18.76 10.99 -0.09
N ALA A 30 18.62 11.31 -1.38
CA ALA A 30 17.61 10.73 -2.25
C ALA A 30 17.85 9.22 -2.45
N LEU A 31 19.09 8.82 -2.73
CA LEU A 31 19.50 7.43 -2.87
C LEU A 31 19.28 6.66 -1.56
N GLY A 32 19.71 7.20 -0.41
CA GLY A 32 19.51 6.57 0.88
C GLY A 32 18.03 6.39 1.24
N THR A 33 17.16 7.32 0.84
CA THR A 33 15.71 7.22 1.01
C THR A 33 15.12 6.09 0.16
N ALA A 34 15.45 6.06 -1.14
CA ALA A 34 14.96 5.03 -2.06
C ALA A 34 15.49 3.64 -1.69
N LEU A 35 16.78 3.54 -1.36
CA LEU A 35 17.41 2.28 -0.96
C LEU A 35 16.82 1.72 0.32
N ALA A 36 16.61 2.54 1.36
CA ALA A 36 16.01 2.08 2.60
C ALA A 36 14.58 1.54 2.40
N GLY A 37 13.79 2.20 1.54
CA GLY A 37 12.47 1.70 1.14
C GLY A 37 12.55 0.35 0.45
N LEU A 38 13.41 0.23 -0.56
CA LEU A 38 13.56 -0.99 -1.35
C LEU A 38 14.12 -2.16 -0.52
N VAL A 39 15.12 -1.91 0.34
CA VAL A 39 15.64 -2.93 1.27
C VAL A 39 14.54 -3.42 2.21
N THR A 40 13.70 -2.51 2.70
CA THR A 40 12.54 -2.90 3.54
C THR A 40 11.58 -3.80 2.76
N MET A 41 11.31 -3.51 1.49
CA MET A 41 10.50 -4.37 0.63
C MET A 41 11.14 -5.75 0.45
N VAL A 42 12.43 -5.80 0.11
CA VAL A 42 13.17 -7.07 -0.08
C VAL A 42 13.14 -7.92 1.19
N VAL A 43 13.41 -7.34 2.36
CA VAL A 43 13.39 -8.06 3.64
C VAL A 43 11.99 -8.57 3.95
N THR A 44 10.96 -7.75 3.78
CA THR A 44 9.57 -8.13 4.04
C THR A 44 9.10 -9.25 3.10
N ALA A 45 9.39 -9.12 1.81
CA ALA A 45 9.07 -10.12 0.79
C ALA A 45 9.82 -11.42 1.03
N ALA A 46 11.12 -11.36 1.31
CA ALA A 46 11.93 -12.54 1.63
C ALA A 46 11.35 -13.28 2.84
N LEU A 47 11.19 -12.62 3.99
CA LEU A 47 10.65 -13.27 5.18
C LEU A 47 9.24 -13.84 4.94
N GLY A 48 8.39 -13.13 4.20
CA GLY A 48 7.04 -13.61 3.87
C GLY A 48 7.03 -14.83 2.96
N LEU A 49 7.87 -14.83 1.91
CA LEU A 49 8.01 -15.97 0.99
C LEU A 49 8.70 -17.17 1.63
N TRP A 50 9.68 -16.93 2.49
CA TRP A 50 10.31 -17.97 3.30
C TRP A 50 9.27 -18.65 4.19
N ALA A 51 8.45 -17.86 4.89
CA ALA A 51 7.34 -18.38 5.69
C ALA A 51 6.29 -19.12 4.85
N ALA A 52 6.13 -18.73 3.58
CA ALA A 52 5.26 -19.42 2.62
C ALA A 52 5.87 -20.73 2.05
N GLY A 53 7.08 -21.11 2.46
CA GLY A 53 7.76 -22.32 1.97
C GLY A 53 8.45 -22.16 0.62
N ALA A 54 8.61 -20.93 0.11
CA ALA A 54 9.28 -20.69 -1.18
C ALA A 54 10.82 -20.89 -1.13
N ALA A 55 11.38 -21.20 0.03
CA ALA A 55 12.83 -21.40 0.20
C ALA A 55 13.35 -22.64 -0.53
N ASP A 56 12.51 -23.67 -0.68
CA ASP A 56 12.86 -24.95 -1.29
C ASP A 56 12.65 -24.98 -2.82
N LEU A 57 12.53 -23.81 -3.46
CA LEU A 57 12.35 -23.72 -4.89
C LEU A 57 13.55 -24.31 -5.66
N PRO A 58 13.32 -25.14 -6.69
CA PRO A 58 14.37 -25.75 -7.50
C PRO A 58 15.34 -24.71 -8.07
N GLN A 59 16.61 -25.11 -8.24
CA GLN A 59 17.65 -24.31 -8.90
C GLN A 59 17.95 -22.96 -8.23
N GLY A 60 17.66 -22.84 -6.93
CA GLY A 60 17.95 -21.63 -6.17
C GLY A 60 17.05 -20.46 -6.57
N GLY A 61 15.78 -20.71 -6.89
CA GLY A 61 14.90 -19.69 -7.45
C GLY A 61 14.29 -18.66 -6.53
N TYR A 62 14.49 -18.86 -5.24
CA TYR A 62 14.04 -17.97 -4.19
C TYR A 62 14.40 -16.48 -4.40
N PRO A 63 15.64 -16.07 -4.76
CA PRO A 63 15.99 -14.65 -4.93
C PRO A 63 15.21 -13.98 -6.06
N ALA A 64 14.93 -14.71 -7.14
CA ALA A 64 14.19 -14.19 -8.28
C ALA A 64 12.70 -14.06 -7.96
N VAL A 65 12.12 -14.99 -7.17
CA VAL A 65 10.74 -14.86 -6.67
C VAL A 65 10.62 -13.69 -5.69
N VAL A 66 11.64 -13.45 -4.85
CA VAL A 66 11.70 -12.25 -4.00
C VAL A 66 11.76 -10.99 -4.87
N ALA A 67 12.61 -10.95 -5.89
CA ALA A 67 12.73 -9.80 -6.79
C ALA A 67 11.42 -9.54 -7.56
N ALA A 68 10.78 -10.59 -8.08
CA ALA A 68 9.45 -10.52 -8.69
C ALA A 68 8.42 -9.96 -7.70
N THR A 69 8.36 -10.48 -6.48
CA THR A 69 7.44 -10.00 -5.44
C THR A 69 7.64 -8.51 -5.13
N VAL A 70 8.90 -8.04 -5.08
CA VAL A 70 9.22 -6.62 -4.89
C VAL A 70 8.78 -5.77 -6.09
N VAL A 71 8.94 -6.27 -7.32
CA VAL A 71 8.47 -5.61 -8.53
C VAL A 71 6.94 -5.48 -8.55
N ALA A 72 6.21 -6.56 -8.22
CA ALA A 72 4.76 -6.54 -8.10
C ALA A 72 4.30 -5.56 -7.00
N ALA A 73 4.95 -5.59 -5.84
CA ALA A 73 4.69 -4.66 -4.75
C ALA A 73 4.98 -3.19 -5.10
N ALA A 74 5.86 -2.92 -6.07
CA ALA A 74 6.13 -1.57 -6.57
C ALA A 74 5.14 -1.14 -7.66
N GLY A 75 4.11 -1.95 -7.96
CA GLY A 75 3.11 -1.69 -9.01
C GLY A 75 3.52 -2.17 -10.40
N GLY A 76 4.61 -2.93 -10.52
CA GLY A 76 5.00 -3.54 -11.80
C GLY A 76 4.05 -4.67 -12.19
N SER A 77 3.73 -4.79 -13.48
CA SER A 77 3.00 -5.93 -14.04
C SER A 77 3.96 -7.10 -14.25
N ILE A 78 3.64 -8.27 -13.72
CA ILE A 78 4.42 -9.49 -13.93
C ILE A 78 3.56 -10.48 -14.70
N SER A 79 3.80 -10.58 -16.00
CA SER A 79 3.35 -11.71 -16.79
C SER A 79 4.37 -12.84 -16.63
N ALA A 80 4.00 -13.92 -15.95
CA ALA A 80 4.76 -15.17 -16.03
C ALA A 80 4.20 -15.98 -17.21
N THR A 81 4.83 -15.80 -18.37
CA THR A 81 4.59 -16.63 -19.55
C THR A 81 5.64 -17.74 -19.55
N GLY A 82 5.22 -18.98 -19.30
CA GLY A 82 6.05 -20.17 -19.47
C GLY A 82 5.86 -20.74 -20.87
N ASP A 83 6.94 -20.88 -21.61
CA ASP A 83 6.95 -21.67 -22.84
C ASP A 83 7.02 -23.15 -22.44
N ALA A 84 5.95 -23.91 -22.66
CA ALA A 84 5.93 -25.36 -22.50
C ALA A 84 6.12 -26.06 -23.86
N GLY A 85 6.89 -25.44 -24.76
CA GLY A 85 7.27 -25.97 -26.06
C GLY A 85 6.25 -25.65 -27.14
N ILE A 86 6.47 -26.22 -28.33
CA ILE A 86 5.79 -25.92 -29.61
C ILE A 86 4.27 -26.20 -29.60
N ILE A 87 3.67 -26.60 -28.47
CA ILE A 87 2.28 -27.07 -28.40
C ILE A 87 1.50 -26.52 -27.18
N ALA A 88 2.18 -26.03 -26.13
CA ALA A 88 1.52 -25.55 -24.90
C ALA A 88 2.16 -24.27 -24.35
N GLU A 89 1.32 -23.27 -24.04
CA GLU A 89 1.72 -22.04 -23.36
C GLU A 89 1.15 -22.07 -21.93
N ALA A 90 2.02 -22.06 -20.92
CA ALA A 90 1.60 -21.95 -19.52
C ALA A 90 1.49 -20.46 -19.18
N ARG A 91 0.27 -19.95 -18.98
CA ARG A 91 0.04 -18.59 -18.51
C ARG A 91 -0.32 -18.63 -17.04
N ALA A 92 0.55 -18.07 -16.21
CA ALA A 92 0.27 -17.77 -14.82
C ALA A 92 0.32 -16.25 -14.66
N ALA A 93 -0.83 -15.60 -14.70
CA ALA A 93 -0.95 -14.19 -14.37
C ALA A 93 -1.47 -14.10 -12.94
N VAL A 94 -0.64 -13.60 -12.03
CA VAL A 94 -1.04 -13.34 -10.64
C VAL A 94 -1.00 -11.83 -10.43
N ASP A 95 -2.11 -11.17 -10.72
CA ASP A 95 -2.37 -9.77 -10.40
C ASP A 95 -2.88 -9.70 -8.96
N ALA A 96 -1.99 -10.00 -8.02
CA ALA A 96 -2.19 -9.76 -6.60
C ALA A 96 -1.02 -8.94 -6.06
N VAL A 97 -1.28 -7.67 -5.69
CA VAL A 97 -0.24 -6.80 -5.13
C VAL A 97 0.04 -7.24 -3.69
N PRO A 98 1.30 -7.59 -3.32
CA PRO A 98 1.65 -7.89 -1.93
C PRO A 98 1.71 -6.59 -1.12
N LEU A 99 0.55 -6.14 -0.63
CA LEU A 99 0.42 -4.81 -0.05
C LEU A 99 1.20 -4.66 1.27
N SER A 100 1.47 -5.75 2.00
CA SER A 100 2.35 -5.70 3.18
C SER A 100 3.76 -5.20 2.80
N VAL A 101 4.31 -5.76 1.70
CA VAL A 101 5.62 -5.39 1.16
C VAL A 101 5.61 -3.94 0.70
N THR A 102 4.58 -3.54 -0.06
CA THR A 102 4.40 -2.16 -0.53
C THR A 102 4.29 -1.19 0.64
N LEU A 103 3.42 -1.46 1.61
CA LEU A 103 3.16 -0.58 2.74
C LEU A 103 4.43 -0.37 3.58
N ALA A 104 5.17 -1.44 3.89
CA ALA A 104 6.40 -1.35 4.67
C ALA A 104 7.46 -0.48 3.96
N GLY A 105 7.74 -0.76 2.68
CA GLY A 105 8.71 0.00 1.89
C GLY A 105 8.32 1.47 1.72
N MET A 106 7.06 1.74 1.40
CA MET A 106 6.55 3.08 1.14
C MET A 106 6.46 3.94 2.40
N LEU A 107 6.14 3.36 3.56
CA LEU A 107 6.19 4.07 4.84
C LEU A 107 7.62 4.49 5.20
N VAL A 108 8.60 3.59 5.07
CA VAL A 108 10.02 3.92 5.30
C VAL A 108 10.47 5.02 4.35
N THR A 109 10.14 4.91 3.07
CA THR A 109 10.44 5.90 2.03
C THR A 109 9.82 7.26 2.38
N ALA A 110 8.53 7.31 2.73
CA ALA A 110 7.83 8.53 3.08
C ALA A 110 8.40 9.20 4.33
N VAL A 111 8.70 8.43 5.38
CA VAL A 111 9.27 8.96 6.63
C VAL A 111 10.66 9.54 6.39
N LEU A 112 11.55 8.83 5.69
CA LEU A 112 12.90 9.31 5.39
C LEU A 112 12.88 10.49 4.42
N PHE A 113 11.97 10.46 3.44
CA PHE A 113 11.78 11.57 2.52
C PHE A 113 11.34 12.85 3.26
N LEU A 114 10.41 12.76 4.21
CA LEU A 114 9.90 13.90 4.97
C LEU A 114 10.80 14.34 6.13
N ARG A 115 11.66 13.44 6.64
CA ARG A 115 12.50 13.68 7.84
C ARG A 115 13.34 14.96 7.76
N PRO A 116 14.02 15.29 6.65
CA PRO A 116 14.78 16.54 6.54
C PRO A 116 13.92 17.80 6.39
N LEU A 117 12.64 17.65 6.03
CA LEU A 117 11.72 18.77 5.80
C LEU A 117 11.00 19.22 7.09
N ARG A 118 10.98 18.37 8.12
CA ARG A 118 10.17 18.55 9.34
C ARG A 118 10.43 19.82 10.17
N HIS A 119 11.58 20.47 9.96
CA HIS A 119 12.00 21.68 10.68
C HIS A 119 11.93 22.95 9.80
N ARG A 120 11.44 22.84 8.56
CA ARG A 120 11.33 23.98 7.64
C ARG A 120 9.89 24.47 7.58
N ALA A 121 9.70 25.77 7.74
CA ALA A 121 8.38 26.40 7.66
C ALA A 121 7.91 26.60 6.21
N VAL A 122 8.81 26.96 5.29
CA VAL A 122 8.53 27.21 3.87
C VAL A 122 9.71 26.71 3.03
N ALA A 123 9.43 26.15 1.87
CA ALA A 123 10.42 25.70 0.89
C ALA A 123 9.93 26.04 -0.52
N PRO A 124 10.79 26.59 -1.39
CA PRO A 124 10.39 26.95 -2.75
C PRO A 124 10.03 25.69 -3.55
N ALA A 125 9.00 25.79 -4.41
CA ALA A 125 8.52 24.68 -5.22
C ALA A 125 9.61 23.97 -6.03
N GLY A 126 10.59 24.72 -6.56
CA GLY A 126 11.70 24.17 -7.34
C GLY A 126 12.62 23.25 -6.51
N GLU A 127 12.86 23.55 -5.22
CA GLU A 127 13.66 22.70 -4.35
C GLU A 127 12.92 21.38 -4.03
N LEU A 128 11.61 21.47 -3.79
CA LEU A 128 10.76 20.31 -3.54
C LEU A 128 10.67 19.41 -4.78
N LEU A 129 10.42 19.99 -5.96
CA LEU A 129 10.40 19.27 -7.23
C LEU A 129 11.74 18.60 -7.51
N GLY A 130 12.87 19.30 -7.30
CA GLY A 130 14.19 18.72 -7.46
C GLY A 130 14.46 17.57 -6.49
N ARG A 131 13.92 17.62 -5.27
CA ARG A 131 14.01 16.51 -4.29
C ARG A 131 13.14 15.32 -4.70
N ILE A 132 11.91 15.56 -5.15
CA ILE A 132 11.00 14.53 -5.67
C ILE A 132 11.65 13.85 -6.87
N ALA A 133 12.12 14.62 -7.85
CA ALA A 133 12.75 14.13 -9.07
C ALA A 133 13.97 13.25 -8.76
N ARG A 134 14.89 13.70 -7.89
CA ARG A 134 16.06 12.88 -7.50
C ARG A 134 15.66 11.58 -6.83
N THR A 135 14.67 11.61 -5.93
CA THR A 135 14.19 10.41 -5.23
C THR A 135 13.52 9.44 -6.21
N ALA A 136 12.70 9.95 -7.12
CA ALA A 136 12.03 9.17 -8.16
C ALA A 136 13.04 8.54 -9.14
N VAL A 137 14.07 9.29 -9.56
CA VAL A 137 15.15 8.75 -10.41
C VAL A 137 15.91 7.64 -9.69
N CYS A 138 16.34 7.85 -8.43
CA CYS A 138 17.00 6.82 -7.65
C CYS A 138 16.11 5.57 -7.46
N TRP A 139 14.81 5.77 -7.19
CA TRP A 139 13.83 4.70 -7.07
C TRP A 139 13.73 3.87 -8.36
N VAL A 140 13.54 4.52 -9.50
CA VAL A 140 13.41 3.87 -10.79
C VAL A 140 14.67 3.09 -11.15
N VAL A 141 15.86 3.66 -10.94
CA VAL A 141 17.13 2.97 -11.21
C VAL A 141 17.26 1.73 -10.34
N LEU A 142 16.99 1.83 -9.04
CA LEU A 142 17.06 0.69 -8.13
C LEU A 142 16.00 -0.38 -8.46
N LEU A 143 14.77 0.03 -8.77
CA LEU A 143 13.70 -0.90 -9.18
C LEU A 143 14.04 -1.60 -10.50
N TRP A 144 14.65 -0.88 -11.45
CA TRP A 144 15.12 -1.45 -12.70
C TRP A 144 16.20 -2.51 -12.47
N LEU A 145 17.16 -2.25 -11.57
CA LEU A 145 18.16 -3.25 -11.17
C LEU A 145 17.53 -4.50 -10.53
N VAL A 146 16.51 -4.33 -9.69
CA VAL A 146 15.75 -5.46 -9.12
C VAL A 146 14.97 -6.20 -10.20
N ALA A 147 14.34 -5.50 -11.13
CA ALA A 147 13.61 -6.12 -12.25
C ALA A 147 14.55 -6.91 -13.18
N LEU A 148 15.80 -6.48 -13.35
CA LEU A 148 16.82 -7.26 -14.04
C LEU A 148 17.18 -8.53 -13.26
N ALA A 149 17.31 -8.45 -11.94
CA ALA A 149 17.56 -9.63 -11.09
C ALA A 149 16.37 -10.61 -11.06
N ALA A 150 15.14 -10.11 -11.26
CA ALA A 150 13.95 -10.95 -11.38
C ALA A 150 13.90 -11.77 -12.68
N ARG A 151 14.70 -11.42 -13.70
CA ARG A 151 14.81 -12.19 -14.95
C ARG A 151 15.63 -13.45 -14.71
N HIS A 152 15.00 -14.45 -14.10
CA HIS A 152 15.53 -15.80 -14.03
C HIS A 152 14.46 -16.79 -14.51
N SER A 153 14.83 -17.63 -15.46
CA SER A 153 14.00 -18.72 -15.97
C SER A 153 14.11 -19.90 -15.01
N PHE A 154 13.01 -20.27 -14.36
CA PHE A 154 12.94 -21.53 -13.62
C PHE A 154 12.29 -22.58 -14.49
N THR A 155 12.87 -23.78 -14.48
CA THR A 155 12.12 -24.97 -14.88
C THR A 155 11.26 -25.37 -13.68
N VAL A 156 9.95 -25.19 -13.79
CA VAL A 156 9.01 -25.63 -12.75
C VAL A 156 8.53 -27.02 -13.15
N THR A 157 8.89 -28.04 -12.38
CA THR A 157 8.30 -29.37 -12.52
C THR A 157 6.85 -29.29 -12.05
N VAL A 158 5.93 -29.27 -13.01
CA VAL A 158 4.50 -29.40 -12.75
C VAL A 158 4.33 -30.81 -12.23
N GLY A 159 4.08 -30.98 -10.93
CA GLY A 159 4.09 -32.26 -10.19
C GLY A 159 3.07 -33.30 -10.66
N ASN A 160 3.13 -33.70 -11.93
CA ASN A 160 2.32 -34.70 -12.57
C ASN A 160 3.26 -35.54 -13.46
N SER A 161 3.52 -36.79 -13.04
CA SER A 161 4.53 -37.66 -13.63
C SER A 161 4.34 -37.93 -15.13
N LEU A 162 3.14 -37.68 -15.66
CA LEU A 162 2.81 -37.78 -17.07
C LEU A 162 3.32 -36.59 -17.90
N ALA A 163 3.26 -35.36 -17.35
CA ALA A 163 3.79 -34.17 -18.01
C ALA A 163 5.33 -34.19 -18.04
N ASP A 164 5.96 -34.66 -16.95
CA ASP A 164 7.41 -34.83 -16.87
C ASP A 164 7.92 -35.95 -17.79
N GLN A 165 7.19 -37.06 -17.94
CA GLN A 165 7.54 -38.13 -18.87
C GLN A 165 7.37 -37.71 -20.33
N LEU A 166 6.31 -36.96 -20.66
CA LEU A 166 6.10 -36.43 -22.01
C LEU A 166 7.17 -35.37 -22.36
N GLY A 167 7.51 -34.46 -21.43
CA GLY A 167 8.57 -33.47 -21.63
C GLY A 167 9.96 -34.07 -21.81
N ALA A 168 10.28 -35.18 -21.12
CA ALA A 168 11.55 -35.89 -21.25
C ALA A 168 11.68 -36.65 -22.58
N LEU A 169 10.58 -37.13 -23.17
CA LEU A 169 10.57 -37.80 -24.48
C LEU A 169 10.63 -36.83 -25.67
N LEU A 170 10.19 -35.58 -25.48
CA LEU A 170 10.12 -34.54 -26.52
C LEU A 170 11.27 -33.51 -26.45
N GLY A 171 12.16 -33.60 -25.46
CA GLY A 171 13.28 -32.67 -25.27
C GLY A 171 12.85 -31.27 -24.83
N SER A 172 11.63 -31.11 -24.33
CA SER A 172 11.02 -29.83 -23.96
C SER A 172 10.65 -29.83 -22.47
N THR A 173 11.64 -29.59 -21.62
CA THR A 173 11.40 -29.29 -20.19
C THR A 173 10.70 -27.94 -20.06
N PRO A 174 9.53 -27.85 -19.40
CA PRO A 174 8.78 -26.60 -19.28
C PRO A 174 9.61 -25.55 -18.53
N THR A 175 9.89 -24.43 -19.20
CA THR A 175 10.62 -23.28 -18.65
C THR A 175 9.63 -22.15 -18.38
N VAL A 176 9.40 -21.83 -17.11
CA VAL A 176 8.66 -20.63 -16.70
C VAL A 176 9.64 -19.46 -16.64
N GLY A 177 9.60 -18.60 -17.65
CA GLY A 177 10.38 -17.37 -17.69
C GLY A 177 9.57 -16.20 -17.15
N PHE A 178 10.02 -15.56 -16.07
CA PHE A 178 9.46 -14.27 -15.64
C PHE A 178 9.92 -13.17 -16.60
N HIS A 179 9.12 -12.88 -17.63
CA HIS A 179 9.35 -11.75 -18.52
C HIS A 179 8.67 -10.51 -17.95
N ALA A 180 9.37 -9.80 -17.06
CA ALA A 180 8.96 -8.45 -16.70
C ALA A 180 9.07 -7.54 -17.93
N ASP A 181 7.95 -6.96 -18.36
CA ASP A 181 7.93 -5.83 -19.29
C ASP A 181 8.61 -4.65 -18.61
N LEU A 182 9.93 -4.53 -18.84
CA LEU A 182 10.77 -3.51 -18.23
C LEU A 182 10.23 -2.07 -18.43
N PRO A 183 9.72 -1.68 -19.61
CA PRO A 183 9.18 -0.33 -19.80
C PRO A 183 7.92 -0.08 -18.97
N ALA A 184 7.00 -1.05 -18.94
CA ALA A 184 5.77 -0.96 -18.17
C ALA A 184 6.06 -0.94 -16.66
N THR A 185 6.94 -1.83 -16.20
CA THR A 185 7.37 -1.93 -14.80
C THR A 185 7.99 -0.62 -14.29
N VAL A 186 8.88 -0.02 -15.10
CA VAL A 186 9.49 1.28 -14.77
C VAL A 186 8.45 2.39 -14.77
N GLY A 187 7.54 2.41 -15.74
CA GLY A 187 6.47 3.40 -15.83
C GLY A 187 5.52 3.34 -14.64
N TYR A 188 5.01 2.16 -14.30
CA TYR A 188 4.14 1.96 -13.15
C TYR A 188 4.88 2.21 -11.84
N GLY A 189 6.12 1.74 -11.69
CA GLY A 189 6.94 1.99 -10.50
C GLY A 189 7.23 3.47 -10.27
N LEU A 190 7.42 4.24 -11.34
CA LEU A 190 7.54 5.70 -11.28
C LEU A 190 6.22 6.35 -10.85
N LEU A 191 5.10 5.97 -11.47
CA LEU A 191 3.78 6.48 -11.11
C LEU A 191 3.46 6.18 -9.63
N TRP A 192 3.82 4.99 -9.18
CA TRP A 192 3.62 4.51 -7.83
C TRP A 192 4.39 5.34 -6.80
N VAL A 193 5.71 5.54 -7.00
CA VAL A 193 6.51 6.35 -6.07
C VAL A 193 6.05 7.81 -6.07
N LEU A 194 5.66 8.36 -7.22
CA LEU A 194 5.11 9.72 -7.30
C LEU A 194 3.78 9.83 -6.55
N ALA A 195 2.88 8.85 -6.69
CA ALA A 195 1.62 8.80 -5.96
C ALA A 195 1.86 8.73 -4.44
N VAL A 196 2.81 7.91 -3.98
CA VAL A 196 3.18 7.80 -2.56
C VAL A 196 3.78 9.11 -2.04
N LEU A 197 4.68 9.73 -2.78
CA LEU A 197 5.26 11.03 -2.38
C LEU A 197 4.20 12.12 -2.33
N ALA A 198 3.30 12.18 -3.32
CA ALA A 198 2.17 13.10 -3.33
C ALA A 198 1.25 12.88 -2.12
N LEU A 199 0.92 11.61 -1.80
CA LEU A 199 0.14 11.25 -0.62
C LEU A 199 0.87 11.64 0.68
N ALA A 200 2.18 11.44 0.75
CA ALA A 200 3.00 11.83 1.89
C ALA A 200 2.95 13.35 2.14
N PHE A 201 2.99 14.16 1.07
CA PHE A 201 2.78 15.61 1.15
C PHE A 201 1.36 15.97 1.57
N LEU A 202 0.36 15.29 1.00
CA LEU A 202 -1.06 15.55 1.29
C LEU A 202 -1.41 15.29 2.76
N VAL A 203 -0.79 14.28 3.37
CA VAL A 203 -1.10 13.83 4.73
C VAL A 203 -0.19 14.48 5.79
N SER A 204 1.04 14.86 5.43
CA SER A 204 2.02 15.32 6.42
C SER A 204 1.85 16.78 6.84
N ARG A 205 1.31 16.99 8.05
CA ARG A 205 1.85 17.86 9.12
C ARG A 205 2.85 18.98 8.78
N ARG A 206 4.05 18.53 8.45
CA ARG A 206 5.27 19.33 8.56
C ARG A 206 5.95 19.51 7.20
N ALA A 207 5.23 19.21 6.12
CA ALA A 207 5.75 19.44 4.79
C ALA A 207 5.64 20.94 4.45
N PRO A 208 6.76 21.63 4.17
CA PRO A 208 6.74 23.02 3.74
C PRO A 208 6.16 23.10 2.33
N LEU A 209 5.18 23.97 2.12
CA LEU A 209 4.51 24.17 0.83
C LEU A 209 4.25 25.64 0.58
N ASP A 210 4.10 25.99 -0.69
CA ASP A 210 3.80 27.36 -1.10
C ASP A 210 2.44 27.83 -0.55
N ALA A 211 2.37 29.13 -0.21
CA ALA A 211 1.20 29.75 0.41
C ALA A 211 -0.12 29.56 -0.37
N ARG A 212 -0.05 29.43 -1.71
CA ARG A 212 -1.21 29.18 -2.56
C ARG A 212 -1.75 27.75 -2.42
N LEU A 213 -0.85 26.77 -2.28
CA LEU A 213 -1.22 25.35 -2.13
C LEU A 213 -1.68 25.04 -0.70
N LEU A 214 -1.17 25.78 0.30
CA LEU A 214 -1.57 25.63 1.70
C LEU A 214 -3.08 25.80 1.90
N ARG A 215 -3.73 26.78 1.24
CA ARG A 215 -5.20 26.98 1.35
C ARG A 215 -6.04 25.77 0.93
N PHE A 216 -5.64 25.09 -0.15
CA PHE A 216 -6.33 23.87 -0.61
C PHE A 216 -6.01 22.69 0.29
N GLN A 217 -4.77 22.59 0.76
CA GLN A 217 -4.36 21.51 1.65
C GLN A 217 -4.96 21.60 3.05
N ASP A 218 -5.19 22.79 3.60
CA ASP A 218 -5.82 22.92 4.91
C ASP A 218 -7.23 22.31 4.96
N ALA A 219 -7.92 22.26 3.82
CA ALA A 219 -9.20 21.57 3.69
C ALA A 219 -9.05 20.05 3.53
N VAL A 220 -8.12 19.59 2.69
CA VAL A 220 -8.02 18.16 2.32
C VAL A 220 -7.18 17.34 3.31
N ARG A 221 -6.25 17.97 4.01
CA ARG A 221 -5.27 17.28 4.87
C ARG A 221 -5.89 16.63 6.12
N PRO A 222 -6.77 17.29 6.92
CA PRO A 222 -7.37 16.62 8.07
C PRO A 222 -8.11 15.33 7.71
N PRO A 223 -9.00 15.29 6.70
CA PRO A 223 -9.68 14.04 6.32
C PRO A 223 -8.72 13.04 5.66
N ALA A 224 -7.78 13.48 4.81
CA ALA A 224 -6.78 12.57 4.21
C ALA A 224 -5.90 11.89 5.26
N HIS A 225 -5.44 12.63 6.27
CA HIS A 225 -4.67 12.06 7.39
C HIS A 225 -5.51 11.11 8.25
N ALA A 226 -6.80 11.42 8.44
CA ALA A 226 -7.71 10.53 9.14
C ALA A 226 -7.89 9.21 8.39
N MET A 227 -8.08 9.24 7.07
CA MET A 227 -8.14 8.02 6.23
C MET A 227 -6.82 7.24 6.27
N LEU A 228 -5.68 7.95 6.21
CA LEU A 228 -4.36 7.56 6.70
C LEU A 228 -4.43 6.57 7.87
N LEU A 229 -4.84 7.12 9.01
CA LEU A 229 -4.88 6.40 10.26
C LEU A 229 -5.91 5.27 10.26
N VAL A 230 -7.06 5.41 9.58
CA VAL A 230 -8.05 4.33 9.45
C VAL A 230 -7.40 3.09 8.82
N LEU A 231 -6.72 3.25 7.68
CA LEU A 231 -6.05 2.14 6.99
C LEU A 231 -4.97 1.50 7.86
N LEU A 232 -4.17 2.30 8.57
CA LEU A 232 -3.11 1.81 9.46
C LEU A 232 -3.67 1.13 10.71
N VAL A 233 -4.78 1.63 11.28
CA VAL A 233 -5.45 1.02 12.43
C VAL A 233 -6.02 -0.34 12.04
N TYR A 234 -6.62 -0.46 10.85
CA TYR A 234 -7.08 -1.76 10.35
C TYR A 234 -5.93 -2.75 10.17
N VAL A 235 -4.79 -2.31 9.63
CA VAL A 235 -3.58 -3.16 9.56
C VAL A 235 -3.09 -3.55 10.95
N ALA A 236 -3.12 -2.63 11.93
CA ALA A 236 -2.73 -2.93 13.31
C ALA A 236 -3.68 -3.93 13.99
N ILE A 237 -4.99 -3.80 13.77
CA ILE A 237 -5.99 -4.77 14.24
C ILE A 237 -5.73 -6.13 13.59
N GLY A 238 -5.54 -6.19 12.28
CA GLY A 238 -5.19 -7.42 11.56
C GLY A 238 -3.89 -8.04 12.08
N LEU A 239 -2.87 -7.22 12.36
CA LEU A 239 -1.60 -7.68 12.93
C LEU A 239 -1.82 -8.27 14.32
N LEU A 240 -2.60 -7.61 15.18
CA LEU A 240 -2.92 -8.12 16.52
C LEU A 240 -3.65 -9.47 16.42
N VAL A 241 -4.65 -9.58 15.55
CA VAL A 241 -5.36 -10.83 15.31
C VAL A 241 -4.42 -11.91 14.79
N GLY A 242 -3.59 -11.62 13.79
CA GLY A 242 -2.64 -12.58 13.23
C GLY A 242 -1.55 -13.00 14.22
N VAL A 243 -1.09 -12.11 15.11
CA VAL A 243 -0.16 -12.47 16.19
C VAL A 243 -0.84 -13.40 17.20
N VAL A 244 -2.11 -13.14 17.56
CA VAL A 244 -2.89 -14.06 18.40
C VAL A 244 -3.05 -15.42 17.70
N GLU A 245 -3.34 -15.44 16.39
CA GLU A 245 -3.43 -16.68 15.60
C GLU A 245 -2.11 -17.45 15.55
N LEU A 246 -0.97 -16.75 15.47
CA LEU A 246 0.36 -17.35 15.51
C LEU A 246 0.60 -18.17 16.79
N PHE A 247 0.05 -17.72 17.92
CA PHE A 247 0.17 -18.40 19.21
C PHE A 247 -0.95 -19.41 19.51
N THR A 248 -2.07 -19.36 18.76
CA THR A 248 -3.27 -20.16 19.06
C THR A 248 -3.57 -21.23 18.02
N ARG A 249 -3.16 -21.07 16.76
CA ARG A 249 -3.40 -22.02 15.66
C ARG A 249 -2.11 -22.77 15.30
N GLY A 250 -2.25 -24.02 14.88
CA GLY A 250 -1.13 -24.95 14.63
C GLY A 250 -0.30 -24.72 13.35
N ASP A 251 -0.45 -23.58 12.65
CA ASP A 251 0.26 -23.31 11.39
C ASP A 251 0.90 -21.90 11.38
N PRO A 252 2.00 -21.71 12.15
CA PRO A 252 2.61 -20.39 12.31
C PRO A 252 3.30 -19.88 11.04
N ALA A 253 3.80 -20.78 10.19
CA ALA A 253 4.45 -20.42 8.94
C ALA A 253 3.46 -19.77 7.97
N ARG A 254 2.28 -20.38 7.80
CA ARG A 254 1.20 -19.85 6.95
C ARG A 254 0.67 -18.51 7.47
N THR A 255 0.47 -18.35 8.77
CA THR A 255 0.04 -17.06 9.36
C THR A 255 1.10 -15.98 9.17
N LEU A 256 2.39 -16.30 9.33
CA LEU A 256 3.48 -15.35 9.12
C LEU A 256 3.59 -14.91 7.64
N ALA A 257 3.37 -15.84 6.70
CA ALA A 257 3.29 -15.53 5.27
C ALA A 257 2.17 -14.52 4.96
N VAL A 258 0.96 -14.71 5.52
CA VAL A 258 -0.14 -13.75 5.39
C VAL A 258 0.25 -12.38 5.92
N LEU A 259 0.81 -12.34 7.14
CA LEU A 259 1.18 -11.11 7.81
C LEU A 259 2.15 -10.28 6.96
N LEU A 260 3.16 -10.94 6.39
CA LEU A 260 4.24 -10.29 5.66
C LEU A 260 3.94 -10.05 4.17
N LEU A 261 2.99 -10.76 3.56
CA LEU A 261 2.68 -10.61 2.13
C LEU A 261 1.36 -9.87 1.88
N GLY A 262 0.29 -10.20 2.63
CA GLY A 262 -1.08 -9.85 2.27
C GLY A 262 -1.95 -9.25 3.37
N LEU A 263 -1.39 -8.86 4.52
CA LEU A 263 -2.17 -8.37 5.65
C LEU A 263 -3.01 -7.13 5.33
N PRO A 264 -2.48 -6.08 4.67
CA PRO A 264 -3.30 -4.95 4.26
C PRO A 264 -4.39 -5.34 3.28
N ASN A 265 -4.17 -6.36 2.42
CA ASN A 265 -5.21 -6.85 1.52
C ASN A 265 -6.42 -7.32 2.34
N LEU A 266 -6.21 -8.20 3.31
CA LEU A 266 -7.28 -8.71 4.17
C LEU A 266 -7.88 -7.62 5.07
N ALA A 267 -7.05 -6.78 5.68
CA ALA A 267 -7.50 -5.74 6.59
C ALA A 267 -8.36 -4.68 5.88
N TRP A 268 -7.98 -4.28 4.67
CA TRP A 268 -8.72 -3.27 3.91
C TRP A 268 -9.97 -3.86 3.23
N LEU A 269 -9.93 -5.13 2.83
CA LEU A 269 -11.13 -5.89 2.47
C LEU A 269 -12.12 -5.91 3.65
N ALA A 270 -11.66 -6.21 4.86
CA ALA A 270 -12.49 -6.21 6.06
C ALA A 270 -13.10 -4.82 6.37
N LEU A 271 -12.38 -3.74 6.11
CA LEU A 271 -12.92 -2.37 6.21
C LEU A 271 -14.08 -2.16 5.23
N GLY A 272 -13.88 -2.44 3.94
CA GLY A 272 -14.94 -2.17 2.97
C GLY A 272 -16.10 -3.17 3.07
N LEU A 273 -15.88 -4.41 3.53
CA LEU A 273 -16.96 -5.32 3.91
C LEU A 273 -17.72 -4.78 5.13
N GLY A 274 -17.00 -4.36 6.19
CA GLY A 274 -17.59 -3.83 7.42
C GLY A 274 -18.42 -2.57 7.22
N THR A 275 -18.13 -1.76 6.20
CA THR A 275 -18.99 -0.62 5.85
C THR A 275 -20.23 -1.04 5.06
N GLY A 276 -20.26 -2.22 4.43
CA GLY A 276 -21.36 -2.74 3.62
C GLY A 276 -21.06 -2.86 2.12
N GLY A 277 -19.79 -2.72 1.74
CA GLY A 277 -19.30 -3.05 0.40
C GLY A 277 -19.39 -4.53 0.07
N ALA A 278 -19.08 -4.88 -1.17
CA ALA A 278 -19.11 -6.27 -1.64
C ALA A 278 -18.05 -6.52 -2.71
N TRP A 279 -17.61 -7.78 -2.77
CA TRP A 279 -16.70 -8.29 -3.77
C TRP A 279 -17.37 -9.48 -4.46
N SER A 280 -17.39 -9.49 -5.78
CA SER A 280 -17.79 -10.66 -6.56
C SER A 280 -16.56 -11.54 -6.76
N GLY A 281 -16.65 -12.82 -6.44
CA GLY A 281 -15.55 -13.72 -6.71
C GLY A 281 -15.90 -15.15 -7.03
N HIS A 282 -14.90 -15.86 -7.53
CA HIS A 282 -14.97 -17.26 -7.90
C HIS A 282 -13.63 -17.92 -7.56
N VAL A 283 -13.67 -19.10 -6.93
CA VAL A 283 -12.50 -19.93 -6.66
C VAL A 283 -12.80 -21.32 -7.18
N ASP A 284 -12.17 -21.71 -8.29
CA ASP A 284 -12.43 -23.01 -8.92
C ASP A 284 -11.79 -24.19 -8.16
N LYS A 285 -10.62 -23.97 -7.53
CA LYS A 285 -9.91 -24.98 -6.72
C LYS A 285 -9.12 -24.36 -5.57
N VAL A 286 -8.84 -25.18 -4.56
CA VAL A 286 -8.04 -24.89 -3.35
C VAL A 286 -6.64 -24.43 -3.76
N LEU A 287 -6.51 -23.14 -4.09
CA LEU A 287 -5.21 -22.50 -3.96
C LEU A 287 -4.88 -22.60 -2.47
N GLY A 288 -3.74 -23.18 -2.11
CA GLY A 288 -3.18 -23.11 -0.75
C GLY A 288 -2.89 -21.69 -0.27
N LEU A 289 -3.46 -20.68 -0.93
CA LEU A 289 -3.52 -19.30 -0.48
C LEU A 289 -4.19 -19.27 0.89
N PRO A 290 -3.53 -18.68 1.90
CA PRO A 290 -4.10 -18.50 3.21
C PRO A 290 -5.21 -17.45 3.19
N LEU A 291 -6.42 -17.90 2.91
CA LEU A 291 -7.63 -17.10 3.04
C LEU A 291 -8.24 -17.36 4.43
N PRO A 292 -8.86 -16.36 5.09
CA PRO A 292 -9.64 -16.60 6.29
C PRO A 292 -10.69 -17.69 6.01
N HIS A 293 -10.91 -18.61 6.95
CA HIS A 293 -11.79 -19.77 6.73
C HIS A 293 -13.21 -19.38 6.28
N ALA A 294 -13.70 -18.22 6.73
CA ALA A 294 -14.99 -17.67 6.29
C ALA A 294 -15.01 -17.26 4.81
N LEU A 295 -13.88 -16.77 4.26
CA LEU A 295 -13.76 -16.48 2.82
C LEU A 295 -13.62 -17.78 2.02
N GLU A 296 -12.85 -18.74 2.54
CA GLU A 296 -12.70 -20.07 1.91
C GLU A 296 -14.09 -20.73 1.75
N GLN A 297 -14.89 -20.81 2.82
CA GLN A 297 -16.18 -21.51 2.78
C GLN A 297 -17.25 -20.85 1.87
N VAL A 298 -17.24 -19.53 1.71
CA VAL A 298 -18.14 -18.83 0.76
C VAL A 298 -17.72 -19.08 -0.69
N LEU A 299 -16.42 -19.17 -0.95
CA LEU A 299 -15.87 -19.35 -2.30
C LEU A 299 -15.80 -20.81 -2.76
N HIS A 300 -15.97 -21.79 -1.87
CA HIS A 300 -15.95 -23.23 -2.19
C HIS A 300 -17.21 -23.75 -2.92
N HIS A 301 -18.26 -22.93 -3.04
CA HIS A 301 -19.48 -23.33 -3.75
C HIS A 301 -19.34 -23.03 -5.24
N ARG A 302 -19.61 -24.02 -6.12
CA ARG A 302 -19.54 -23.83 -7.59
C ARG A 302 -20.37 -22.60 -8.03
N GLY A 303 -19.76 -21.71 -8.81
CA GLY A 303 -20.39 -20.50 -9.37
C GLY A 303 -19.75 -19.19 -8.90
N THR A 304 -20.14 -18.08 -9.54
CA THR A 304 -19.76 -16.72 -9.11
C THR A 304 -20.60 -16.32 -7.89
N HIS A 305 -19.94 -16.14 -6.74
CA HIS A 305 -20.62 -15.76 -5.50
C HIS A 305 -20.20 -14.38 -5.05
N THR A 306 -21.18 -13.59 -4.58
CA THR A 306 -20.90 -12.27 -4.02
C THR A 306 -20.60 -12.39 -2.54
N VAL A 307 -19.38 -12.00 -2.18
CA VAL A 307 -18.94 -11.88 -0.79
C VAL A 307 -19.43 -10.53 -0.28
N ASP A 308 -20.45 -10.56 0.58
CA ASP A 308 -21.00 -9.40 1.27
C ASP A 308 -21.29 -9.75 2.74
N LEU A 309 -21.71 -8.75 3.53
CA LEU A 309 -22.04 -8.96 4.94
C LEU A 309 -23.16 -9.99 5.16
N GLY A 310 -24.08 -10.14 4.21
CA GLY A 310 -25.18 -11.10 4.31
C GLY A 310 -24.71 -12.52 4.07
N SER A 311 -23.91 -12.75 3.03
CA SER A 311 -23.33 -14.06 2.73
C SER A 311 -22.32 -14.51 3.78
N LEU A 312 -21.52 -13.58 4.33
CA LEU A 312 -20.65 -13.87 5.48
C LEU A 312 -21.46 -14.13 6.75
N GLY A 313 -22.50 -13.34 7.02
CA GLY A 313 -23.33 -13.46 8.22
C GLY A 313 -24.14 -14.77 8.28
N ALA A 314 -24.45 -15.35 7.11
CA ALA A 314 -25.06 -16.67 7.00
C ALA A 314 -24.13 -17.81 7.44
N GLN A 315 -22.80 -17.60 7.39
CA GLN A 315 -21.80 -18.60 7.77
C GLN A 315 -21.21 -18.34 9.16
N ASP A 316 -20.95 -17.08 9.50
CA ASP A 316 -20.39 -16.69 10.79
C ASP A 316 -21.25 -15.60 11.47
N GLY A 317 -21.82 -15.94 12.62
CA GLY A 317 -22.60 -15.02 13.43
C GLY A 317 -21.81 -13.85 14.00
N ARG A 318 -20.47 -13.83 13.88
CA ARG A 318 -19.60 -12.75 14.39
C ARG A 318 -19.38 -11.61 13.40
N VAL A 319 -19.98 -11.67 12.21
CA VAL A 319 -19.80 -10.66 11.15
C VAL A 319 -20.25 -9.26 11.57
N TRP A 320 -21.15 -9.14 12.56
CA TRP A 320 -21.51 -7.84 13.15
C TRP A 320 -20.32 -7.11 13.78
N LEU A 321 -19.26 -7.82 14.20
CA LEU A 321 -18.03 -7.20 14.72
C LEU A 321 -17.32 -6.36 13.65
N LEU A 322 -17.39 -6.75 12.37
CA LEU A 322 -16.79 -5.97 11.28
C LEU A 322 -17.47 -4.59 11.18
N VAL A 323 -18.79 -4.56 11.30
CA VAL A 323 -19.58 -3.31 11.28
C VAL A 323 -19.29 -2.47 12.53
N ALA A 324 -19.22 -3.11 13.70
CA ALA A 324 -18.91 -2.41 14.95
C ALA A 324 -17.51 -1.79 14.95
N VAL A 325 -16.49 -2.53 14.49
CA VAL A 325 -15.12 -2.02 14.36
C VAL A 325 -15.06 -0.88 13.34
N ALA A 326 -15.70 -1.02 12.18
CA ALA A 326 -15.78 0.04 11.18
C ALA A 326 -16.41 1.31 11.76
N ALA A 327 -17.53 1.19 12.46
CA ALA A 327 -18.21 2.31 13.09
C ALA A 327 -17.31 3.03 14.10
N VAL A 328 -16.66 2.30 15.02
CA VAL A 328 -15.79 2.88 16.05
C VAL A 328 -14.57 3.58 15.43
N VAL A 329 -13.90 2.92 14.49
CA VAL A 329 -12.70 3.47 13.85
C VAL A 329 -13.04 4.71 13.01
N LEU A 330 -14.13 4.67 12.22
CA LEU A 330 -14.55 5.80 11.40
C LEU A 330 -15.05 6.98 12.23
N LEU A 331 -15.78 6.75 13.33
CA LEU A 331 -16.18 7.81 14.26
C LEU A 331 -14.97 8.46 14.93
N GLY A 332 -14.00 7.65 15.40
CA GLY A 332 -12.75 8.15 15.98
C GLY A 332 -11.94 8.97 14.97
N ALA A 333 -11.87 8.51 13.72
CA ALA A 333 -11.21 9.21 12.63
C ALA A 333 -11.90 10.54 12.28
N ALA A 334 -13.24 10.56 12.16
CA ALA A 334 -14.02 11.75 11.90
C ALA A 334 -13.89 12.78 13.02
N PHE A 335 -13.95 12.34 14.28
CA PHE A 335 -13.70 13.20 15.44
C PHE A 335 -12.28 13.77 15.43
N GLY A 336 -11.27 12.93 15.20
CA GLY A 336 -9.88 13.34 15.11
C GLY A 336 -9.62 14.32 13.96
N ALA A 337 -10.29 14.17 12.81
CA ALA A 337 -10.25 15.11 11.70
C ALA A 337 -10.87 16.46 12.08
N ALA A 338 -12.04 16.44 12.73
CA ALA A 338 -12.79 17.63 13.11
C ALA A 338 -12.08 18.47 14.19
N VAL A 339 -11.48 17.84 15.21
CA VAL A 339 -10.68 18.55 16.25
C VAL A 339 -9.45 19.23 15.64
N ARG A 340 -8.93 18.65 14.56
CA ARG A 340 -7.70 19.07 13.86
C ARG A 340 -7.94 20.10 12.76
N ALA A 341 -9.20 20.35 12.40
CA ALA A 341 -9.58 21.28 11.36
C ALA A 341 -9.60 22.73 11.88
N PRO A 342 -9.43 23.74 11.01
CA PRO A 342 -9.55 25.15 11.38
C PRO A 342 -10.89 25.48 12.04
N ALA A 343 -10.88 26.36 13.04
CA ALA A 343 -12.10 26.79 13.71
C ALA A 343 -13.06 27.48 12.71
N ARG A 344 -14.37 27.21 12.84
CA ARG A 344 -15.49 27.80 12.06
C ARG A 344 -15.84 27.16 10.70
N ILE A 345 -15.47 25.90 10.45
CA ILE A 345 -16.00 25.18 9.28
C ILE A 345 -17.45 24.72 9.58
N PRO A 346 -18.41 24.93 8.66
CA PRO A 346 -19.79 24.47 8.86
C PRO A 346 -19.86 22.93 8.83
N LEU A 347 -20.78 22.35 9.62
CA LEU A 347 -20.91 20.89 9.80
C LEU A 347 -21.10 20.15 8.47
N TRP A 348 -21.92 20.68 7.56
CA TRP A 348 -22.19 20.07 6.27
C TRP A 348 -20.91 19.90 5.44
N ARG A 349 -19.96 20.84 5.55
CA ARG A 349 -18.70 20.77 4.83
C ARG A 349 -17.79 19.68 5.39
N HIS A 350 -17.72 19.51 6.71
CA HIS A 350 -17.00 18.38 7.31
C HIS A 350 -17.60 17.03 6.95
N ALA A 351 -18.92 16.93 6.90
CA ALA A 351 -19.60 15.73 6.45
C ALA A 351 -19.26 15.41 4.98
N LEU A 352 -19.26 16.40 4.09
CA LEU A 352 -18.89 16.22 2.69
C LEU A 352 -17.41 15.88 2.51
N GLU A 353 -16.51 16.54 3.25
CA GLU A 353 -15.07 16.25 3.22
C GLU A 353 -14.79 14.81 3.66
N MET A 354 -15.45 14.33 4.72
CA MET A 354 -15.35 12.95 5.18
C MET A 354 -16.00 11.95 4.22
N ALA A 355 -17.15 12.29 3.63
CA ALA A 355 -17.80 11.49 2.61
C ALA A 355 -16.92 11.30 1.38
N ALA A 356 -16.37 12.40 0.85
CA ALA A 356 -15.48 12.36 -0.29
C ALA A 356 -14.18 11.59 0.02
N ALA A 357 -13.60 11.82 1.21
CA ALA A 357 -12.37 11.15 1.61
C ALA A 357 -12.57 9.64 1.81
N LEU A 358 -13.65 9.21 2.48
CA LEU A 358 -13.94 7.79 2.68
C LEU A 358 -14.33 7.11 1.37
N ALA A 359 -15.14 7.75 0.52
CA ALA A 359 -15.50 7.22 -0.80
C ALA A 359 -14.26 7.01 -1.68
N LEU A 360 -13.35 8.01 -1.73
CA LEU A 360 -12.10 7.89 -2.47
C LEU A 360 -11.19 6.81 -1.86
N THR A 361 -11.15 6.71 -0.53
CA THR A 361 -10.36 5.68 0.17
C THR A 361 -10.87 4.28 -0.16
N LEU A 362 -12.19 4.05 -0.13
CA LEU A 362 -12.76 2.75 -0.48
C LEU A 362 -12.64 2.44 -1.98
N LEU A 363 -12.65 3.45 -2.85
CA LEU A 363 -12.33 3.28 -4.27
C LEU A 363 -10.90 2.77 -4.44
N VAL A 364 -9.93 3.44 -3.81
CA VAL A 364 -8.51 3.04 -3.86
C VAL A 364 -8.34 1.64 -3.24
N VAL A 365 -8.94 1.38 -2.08
CA VAL A 365 -8.91 0.05 -1.45
C VAL A 365 -9.48 -1.01 -2.39
N GLY A 366 -10.62 -0.77 -3.05
CA GLY A 366 -11.19 -1.69 -4.02
C GLY A 366 -10.19 -2.01 -5.14
N LEU A 367 -9.60 -0.97 -5.75
CA LEU A 367 -8.62 -1.13 -6.82
C LEU A 367 -7.35 -1.88 -6.36
N LEU A 368 -6.88 -1.64 -5.14
CA LEU A 368 -5.68 -2.28 -4.59
C LEU A 368 -5.91 -3.70 -4.07
N THR A 369 -7.14 -4.03 -3.72
CA THR A 369 -7.53 -5.36 -3.21
C THR A 369 -8.17 -6.25 -4.27
N ARG A 370 -8.22 -5.78 -5.53
CA ARG A 370 -8.57 -6.63 -6.66
C ARG A 370 -7.53 -7.75 -6.74
N ILE A 371 -8.02 -8.98 -6.77
CA ILE A 371 -7.20 -10.17 -6.97
C ILE A 371 -7.66 -10.78 -8.27
N ASP A 372 -6.74 -10.86 -9.21
CA ASP A 372 -6.94 -11.54 -10.48
C ASP A 372 -5.82 -12.57 -10.63
N ALA A 373 -6.14 -13.83 -10.41
CA ALA A 373 -5.20 -14.93 -10.56
C ALA A 373 -5.78 -15.95 -11.54
N HIS A 374 -5.22 -15.99 -12.75
CA HIS A 374 -5.56 -16.99 -13.76
C HIS A 374 -4.38 -17.93 -13.96
N TYR A 375 -4.66 -19.23 -13.91
CA TYR A 375 -3.71 -20.28 -14.26
C TYR A 375 -4.37 -21.20 -15.29
N GLY A 376 -3.81 -21.24 -16.49
CA GLY A 376 -4.30 -22.08 -17.60
C GLY A 376 -3.17 -22.57 -18.49
N LEU A 377 -3.30 -23.81 -18.97
CA LEU A 377 -2.49 -24.37 -20.05
C LEU A 377 -3.25 -24.14 -21.36
N SER A 378 -2.78 -23.21 -22.17
CA SER A 378 -3.37 -22.95 -23.49
C SER A 378 -2.68 -23.84 -24.51
N LEU A 379 -3.42 -24.78 -25.12
CA LEU A 379 -2.91 -25.61 -26.21
C LEU A 379 -3.20 -24.89 -27.53
N ILE A 380 -2.19 -24.75 -28.38
CA ILE A 380 -2.24 -23.89 -29.58
C ILE A 380 -3.55 -24.06 -30.37
N GLY A 381 -4.34 -22.98 -30.44
CA GLY A 381 -5.53 -22.87 -31.29
C GLY A 381 -6.85 -23.28 -30.64
N VAL A 382 -6.85 -23.81 -29.42
CA VAL A 382 -8.05 -24.03 -28.61
C VAL A 382 -7.90 -23.17 -27.35
N GLY A 383 -8.86 -22.27 -27.11
CA GLY A 383 -8.86 -21.47 -25.87
C GLY A 383 -8.79 -22.36 -24.62
N ASP A 384 -8.50 -21.72 -23.48
CA ASP A 384 -8.29 -22.33 -22.16
C ASP A 384 -8.99 -23.69 -22.02
N LEU A 385 -8.19 -24.76 -21.91
CA LEU A 385 -8.72 -26.12 -21.85
C LEU A 385 -9.42 -26.29 -20.49
N GLY A 386 -10.68 -25.87 -20.45
CA GLY A 386 -11.57 -26.01 -19.32
C GLY A 386 -11.76 -27.47 -18.98
N GLY A 387 -11.07 -27.93 -17.95
CA GLY A 387 -11.16 -29.28 -17.41
C GLY A 387 -9.89 -29.66 -16.67
N ASP A 388 -10.00 -29.87 -15.35
CA ASP A 388 -9.00 -30.36 -14.37
C ASP A 388 -7.59 -29.72 -14.35
N LEU A 389 -7.22 -28.92 -15.35
CA LEU A 389 -5.88 -28.44 -15.70
C LEU A 389 -5.73 -26.91 -15.66
N GLY A 390 -6.81 -26.19 -15.32
CA GLY A 390 -6.83 -24.73 -15.13
C GLY A 390 -7.65 -24.34 -13.90
N GLY A 391 -7.32 -23.21 -13.29
CA GLY A 391 -8.03 -22.66 -12.13
C GLY A 391 -7.93 -21.14 -12.09
N ALA A 392 -9.05 -20.47 -11.87
CA ALA A 392 -9.13 -19.02 -11.73
C ALA A 392 -9.56 -18.65 -10.31
N VAL A 393 -8.87 -17.66 -9.72
CA VAL A 393 -9.32 -16.93 -8.54
C VAL A 393 -9.51 -15.48 -8.91
N LEU A 394 -10.78 -15.11 -9.00
CA LEU A 394 -11.21 -13.76 -9.31
C LEU A 394 -11.86 -13.18 -8.06
N LEU A 395 -11.42 -12.01 -7.63
CA LEU A 395 -12.07 -11.25 -6.56
C LEU A 395 -12.17 -9.79 -7.02
N GLU A 396 -13.31 -9.46 -7.61
CA GLU A 396 -13.57 -8.14 -8.18
C GLU A 396 -14.40 -7.28 -7.21
N PRO A 397 -13.92 -6.08 -6.88
CA PRO A 397 -14.66 -5.14 -6.04
C PRO A 397 -15.87 -4.57 -6.79
N GLN A 398 -17.03 -4.49 -6.13
CA GLN A 398 -18.15 -3.70 -6.63
C GLN A 398 -17.90 -2.21 -6.34
N LEU A 399 -17.09 -1.56 -7.18
CA LEU A 399 -16.58 -0.20 -6.95
C LEU A 399 -17.69 0.82 -6.67
N TRP A 400 -18.81 0.78 -7.39
CA TRP A 400 -19.93 1.69 -7.18
C TRP A 400 -20.59 1.51 -5.81
N ARG A 401 -20.74 0.26 -5.35
CA ARG A 401 -21.26 -0.04 -4.02
C ARG A 401 -20.29 0.44 -2.94
N LEU A 402 -18.99 0.20 -3.11
CA LEU A 402 -17.95 0.68 -2.18
C LEU A 402 -17.94 2.21 -2.06
N VAL A 403 -18.01 2.92 -3.19
CA VAL A 403 -18.05 4.38 -3.23
C VAL A 403 -19.34 4.91 -2.59
N GLY A 404 -20.50 4.35 -2.92
CA GLY A 404 -21.79 4.79 -2.39
C GLY A 404 -21.91 4.58 -0.89
N VAL A 405 -21.51 3.39 -0.41
CA VAL A 405 -21.49 3.05 1.02
C VAL A 405 -20.46 3.89 1.77
N GLY A 406 -19.28 4.12 1.19
CA GLY A 406 -18.26 5.01 1.73
C GLY A 406 -18.76 6.45 1.88
N ALA A 407 -19.45 6.98 0.87
CA ALA A 407 -20.05 8.31 0.95
C ALA A 407 -21.11 8.39 2.06
N ALA A 408 -21.99 7.39 2.17
CA ALA A 408 -23.01 7.33 3.22
C ALA A 408 -22.41 7.30 4.63
N TRP A 409 -21.44 6.41 4.87
CA TRP A 409 -20.74 6.33 6.15
C TRP A 409 -19.97 7.61 6.46
N GLY A 410 -19.31 8.21 5.46
CA GLY A 410 -18.55 9.44 5.66
C GLY A 410 -19.45 10.64 5.98
N LEU A 411 -20.66 10.71 5.40
CA LEU A 411 -21.66 11.71 5.78
C LEU A 411 -22.10 11.54 7.24
N VAL A 412 -22.46 10.31 7.64
CA VAL A 412 -22.93 10.02 9.00
C VAL A 412 -21.84 10.30 10.03
N THR A 413 -20.67 9.70 9.84
CA THR A 413 -19.54 9.84 10.78
C THR A 413 -18.97 11.25 10.79
N GLY A 414 -18.93 11.93 9.64
CA GLY A 414 -18.52 13.33 9.55
C GLY A 414 -19.47 14.29 10.26
N CYS A 415 -20.79 14.09 10.15
CA CYS A 415 -21.79 14.84 10.91
C CYS A 415 -21.63 14.63 12.42
N VAL A 416 -21.54 13.38 12.87
CA VAL A 416 -21.43 13.02 14.30
C VAL A 416 -20.10 13.50 14.88
N GLY A 417 -18.99 13.26 14.17
CA GLY A 417 -17.65 13.70 14.56
C GLY A 417 -17.54 15.23 14.63
N GLY A 418 -18.13 15.94 13.67
CA GLY A 418 -18.21 17.40 13.68
C GLY A 418 -19.03 17.96 14.83
N LEU A 419 -20.16 17.34 15.19
CA LEU A 419 -20.99 17.74 16.33
C LEU A 419 -20.26 17.51 17.66
N ALA A 420 -19.57 16.38 17.81
CA ALA A 420 -18.77 16.08 18.99
C ALA A 420 -17.59 17.05 19.14
N ALA A 421 -16.93 17.42 18.04
CA ALA A 421 -15.80 18.35 18.06
C ALA A 421 -16.20 19.79 18.45
N ARG A 422 -17.43 20.23 18.16
CA ARG A 422 -17.94 21.56 18.61
C ARG A 422 -17.93 21.75 20.12
N ARG A 423 -17.92 20.66 20.90
CA ARG A 423 -17.89 20.69 22.37
C ARG A 423 -16.47 20.83 22.94
N VAL A 424 -15.44 20.76 22.10
CA VAL A 424 -14.03 20.77 22.49
C VAL A 424 -13.38 22.08 22.02
N ARG A 425 -12.49 22.67 22.83
CA ARG A 425 -11.76 23.88 22.46
C ARG A 425 -10.85 23.61 21.26
N HIS A 426 -10.98 24.44 20.21
CA HIS A 426 -10.13 24.34 19.03
C HIS A 426 -8.76 24.99 19.27
N PRO A 427 -7.66 24.43 18.74
CA PRO A 427 -6.36 25.09 18.74
C PRO A 427 -6.46 26.45 18.01
N GLY A 428 -6.14 27.54 18.69
CA GLY A 428 -6.18 28.90 18.13
C GLY A 428 -7.36 29.78 18.54
N GLN A 429 -8.27 29.30 19.41
CA GLN A 429 -9.15 30.22 20.15
C GLN A 429 -8.29 31.00 21.15
N VAL A 430 -7.92 32.22 20.79
CA VAL A 430 -7.52 33.23 21.78
C VAL A 430 -8.76 33.44 22.64
N GLY A 431 -8.72 33.01 23.90
CA GLY A 431 -9.78 33.36 24.84
C GLY A 431 -9.84 34.87 24.91
N ASP A 432 -11.04 35.44 24.75
CA ASP A 432 -11.26 36.87 24.95
C ASP A 432 -10.64 37.24 26.31
N ALA A 433 -9.51 37.96 26.26
CA ALA A 433 -8.91 38.50 27.47
C ALA A 433 -9.96 39.43 28.08
N PRO A 434 -10.25 39.32 29.39
CA PRO A 434 -11.23 40.21 30.03
C PRO A 434 -10.78 41.64 29.79
N HIS A 435 -11.64 42.43 29.15
CA HIS A 435 -11.41 43.85 28.93
C HIS A 435 -11.06 44.50 30.28
N ALA A 436 -9.81 44.93 30.43
CA ALA A 436 -9.42 45.77 31.55
C ALA A 436 -10.24 47.08 31.48
N PRO A 437 -10.87 47.52 32.57
CA PRO A 437 -11.63 48.76 32.57
C PRO A 437 -10.68 49.95 32.30
N PRO A 438 -11.15 51.01 31.62
CA PRO A 438 -10.32 52.17 31.35
C PRO A 438 -9.96 52.88 32.66
N ASP A 439 -8.66 53.03 32.91
CA ASP A 439 -8.13 53.83 34.01
C ASP A 439 -8.69 55.26 33.91
N ARG A 440 -9.28 55.74 35.01
CA ARG A 440 -9.74 57.11 35.19
C ARG A 440 -8.71 57.93 35.95
#